data_AF-A0A524IAL4-F1
#
_entry.id   AF-A0A524IAL4-F1
#
_cell.length_a   1.000
_cell.length_b   1.000
_cell.length_c   1.000
_cell.angle_alpha   90.00
_cell.angle_beta   90.00
_cell.angle_gamma   90.00
#
_symmetry.space_group_name_H-M   'P 1'
#
loop_
_entity.id
_entity.type
_entity.pdbx_description
1 polymer ?
#
loop_
_entity_poly.entity_id
_entity_poly.type
_entity_poly.pdbx_seq_one_letter_code
_entity_poly.pdbx_strand_id
1 'polypeptide(L)'
;MRYRLMFPVLLAFVFLNCIPAGAQTGDAGGLAILLKGPVAGKGIPALPPNAMPYYFGQYAYEVSTIDVYYTAVPIVPPDTWKPLVCGRYVFLEVPGRAGKSLYYASDNDWAVFIIFPGDLSTACPFLDVFIRRLTYFTGISRDKDIVPYPAVLEVK
;
A
#
# COMPACT_ATOMS: atom_id res chain seq x y z
N MET A 1 -78.52 18.72 -37.51
CA MET A 1 -77.61 18.13 -36.49
C MET A 1 -76.50 17.39 -37.22
N ARG A 2 -75.27 17.92 -37.20
CA ARG A 2 -74.11 17.37 -37.91
C ARG A 2 -73.31 16.49 -36.93
N TYR A 3 -73.20 15.20 -37.24
CA TYR A 3 -72.26 14.27 -36.60
C TYR A 3 -70.84 14.55 -37.11
N ARG A 4 -69.87 14.67 -36.21
CA ARG A 4 -68.43 14.63 -36.54
C ARG A 4 -67.80 13.42 -35.85
N LEU A 5 -67.49 12.40 -36.65
CA LEU A 5 -66.40 11.45 -36.41
C LEU A 5 -65.06 12.15 -36.68
N MET A 6 -64.00 11.70 -35.99
CA MET A 6 -62.54 11.99 -36.09
C MET A 6 -62.03 12.42 -34.70
N PHE A 7 -60.99 11.87 -34.09
CA PHE A 7 -59.73 11.34 -34.62
C PHE A 7 -59.07 10.42 -33.55
N PRO A 8 -58.13 9.54 -33.95
CA PRO A 8 -57.62 8.44 -33.14
C PRO A 8 -56.21 8.70 -32.57
N VAL A 9 -55.72 7.72 -31.81
CA VAL A 9 -54.29 7.44 -31.49
C VAL A 9 -53.54 8.51 -30.69
N LEU A 10 -53.27 8.21 -29.42
CA LEU A 10 -51.95 8.50 -28.85
C LEU A 10 -51.45 7.25 -28.13
N LEU A 11 -50.69 6.45 -28.86
CA LEU A 11 -49.92 5.32 -28.37
C LEU A 11 -48.82 5.90 -27.45
N ALA A 12 -48.97 5.73 -26.13
CA ALA A 12 -47.94 6.11 -25.18
C ALA A 12 -46.73 5.17 -25.33
N PHE A 13 -45.70 5.63 -26.02
CA PHE A 13 -44.41 4.98 -26.12
C PHE A 13 -43.76 4.95 -24.72
N VAL A 14 -43.91 3.82 -24.03
CA VAL A 14 -43.09 3.46 -22.86
C VAL A 14 -41.69 3.16 -23.37
N PHE A 15 -40.86 4.19 -23.54
CA PHE A 15 -39.42 4.01 -23.62
C PHE A 15 -38.91 3.69 -22.21
N LEU A 16 -38.98 2.39 -21.91
CA LEU A 16 -38.26 1.74 -20.83
C LEU A 16 -36.77 1.98 -21.08
N ASN A 17 -36.23 3.06 -20.52
CA ASN A 17 -34.81 3.34 -20.47
C ASN A 17 -34.14 2.30 -19.56
N CYS A 18 -33.93 1.09 -20.08
CA CYS A 18 -32.89 0.19 -19.60
C CYS A 18 -31.55 0.83 -19.95
N ILE A 19 -31.13 1.82 -19.16
CA ILE A 19 -29.73 2.21 -19.11
C ILE A 19 -29.04 1.03 -18.45
N PRO A 20 -28.20 0.24 -19.16
CA PRO A 20 -27.35 -0.71 -18.47
C PRO A 20 -26.44 0.15 -17.58
N ALA A 21 -26.69 0.09 -16.27
CA ALA A 21 -25.71 0.47 -15.28
C ALA A 21 -24.56 -0.52 -15.45
N GLY A 22 -23.67 -0.22 -16.41
CA GLY A 22 -22.33 -0.75 -16.43
C GLY A 22 -21.70 -0.30 -15.13
N ALA A 23 -21.80 -1.14 -14.11
CA ALA A 23 -20.98 -1.04 -12.92
C ALA A 23 -19.54 -1.12 -13.43
N GLN A 24 -18.93 0.04 -13.60
CA GLN A 24 -17.49 0.13 -13.56
C GLN A 24 -17.13 -0.31 -12.14
N THR A 25 -16.88 -1.60 -11.97
CA THR A 25 -15.90 -2.05 -10.98
C THR A 25 -14.59 -1.44 -11.44
N GLY A 26 -14.41 -0.15 -11.09
CA GLY A 26 -13.11 0.48 -11.13
C GLY A 26 -12.20 -0.41 -10.32
N ASP A 27 -11.16 -0.88 -10.98
CA ASP A 27 -9.96 -1.42 -10.35
C ASP A 27 -9.65 -0.46 -9.19
N ALA A 28 -10.00 -0.84 -7.97
CA ALA A 28 -9.91 0.02 -6.79
C ALA A 28 -8.45 0.07 -6.34
N GLY A 29 -7.59 0.48 -7.28
CA GLY A 29 -6.20 0.71 -7.03
C GLY A 29 -6.05 2.00 -6.23
N GLY A 30 -5.52 1.87 -5.01
CA GLY A 30 -5.22 3.00 -4.14
C GLY A 30 -3.89 3.66 -4.49
N LEU A 31 -3.77 4.97 -4.25
CA LEU A 31 -2.51 5.70 -4.38
C LEU A 31 -1.85 5.81 -3.00
N ALA A 32 -0.60 5.35 -2.86
CA ALA A 32 0.19 5.63 -1.67
C ALA A 32 1.21 6.74 -1.94
N ILE A 33 1.28 7.74 -1.06
CA ILE A 33 2.11 8.94 -1.23
C ILE A 33 3.06 9.07 -0.04
N LEU A 34 4.35 9.25 -0.30
CA LEU A 34 5.34 9.57 0.71
C LEU A 34 5.09 10.99 1.26
N LEU A 35 4.63 11.07 2.50
CA LEU A 35 4.38 12.33 3.19
C LEU A 35 5.66 12.93 3.80
N LYS A 36 6.56 12.07 4.27
CA LYS A 36 7.79 12.46 4.99
C LYS A 36 8.87 11.41 4.79
N GLY A 37 10.12 11.83 4.61
CA GLY A 37 11.28 10.93 4.48
C GLY A 37 12.14 11.24 3.26
N PRO A 38 13.36 10.68 3.17
CA PRO A 38 14.03 9.91 4.21
C PRO A 38 14.51 10.80 5.37
N VAL A 39 14.21 10.43 6.62
CA VAL A 39 14.72 11.11 7.82
C VAL A 39 15.61 10.16 8.61
N ALA A 40 16.88 10.50 8.76
CA ALA A 40 17.82 9.70 9.54
C ALA A 40 17.42 9.67 11.02
N GLY A 41 17.52 8.50 11.65
CA GLY A 41 17.20 8.30 13.06
C GLY A 41 17.91 7.09 13.66
N LYS A 42 17.61 6.80 14.92
CA LYS A 42 18.15 5.64 15.66
C LYS A 42 17.07 5.01 16.53
N GLY A 43 17.14 3.69 16.68
CA GLY A 43 16.23 2.91 17.51
C GLY A 43 14.93 2.57 16.80
N ILE A 44 14.87 1.41 16.14
CA ILE A 44 13.68 0.99 15.39
C ILE A 44 12.54 0.68 16.37
N PRO A 45 11.37 1.35 16.29
CA PRO A 45 10.29 1.20 17.27
C PRO A 45 9.65 -0.19 17.37
N ALA A 46 9.72 -0.98 16.29
CA ALA A 46 9.22 -2.35 16.25
C ALA A 46 10.04 -3.33 17.10
N LEU A 47 11.27 -2.95 17.47
CA LEU A 47 12.21 -3.78 18.22
C LEU A 47 12.27 -3.35 19.70
N PRO A 48 12.79 -4.21 20.60
CA PRO A 48 13.22 -3.76 21.93
C PRO A 48 14.20 -2.58 21.84
N PRO A 49 14.38 -1.79 22.92
CA PRO A 49 15.29 -0.63 22.93
C PRO A 49 16.65 -0.96 22.31
N ASN A 50 17.02 -0.24 21.26
CA ASN A 50 18.20 -0.49 20.44
C ASN A 50 18.78 0.82 19.90
N ALA A 51 20.00 0.78 19.37
CA ALA A 51 20.70 1.93 18.79
C ALA A 51 20.85 1.80 17.26
N MET A 52 20.05 0.96 16.61
CA MET A 52 20.17 0.68 15.18
C MET A 52 19.89 1.94 14.37
N PRO A 53 20.78 2.34 13.45
CA PRO A 53 20.52 3.46 12.55
C PRO A 53 19.41 3.08 11.58
N TYR A 54 18.53 4.03 11.28
CA TYR A 54 17.51 3.85 10.26
C TYR A 54 17.28 5.15 9.46
N TYR A 55 16.61 5.00 8.32
CA TYR A 55 15.97 6.10 7.60
C TYR A 55 14.45 5.92 7.64
N PHE A 56 13.75 6.90 8.18
CA PHE A 56 12.29 6.89 8.33
C PHE A 56 11.61 7.46 7.09
N GLY A 57 10.55 6.78 6.66
CA GLY A 57 9.58 7.25 5.68
C GLY A 57 8.15 7.06 6.22
N GLN A 58 7.24 7.95 5.85
CA GLN A 58 5.82 7.83 6.19
C GLN A 58 4.97 7.98 4.93
N TYR A 59 4.07 7.03 4.71
CA TYR A 59 3.17 7.00 3.56
C TYR A 59 1.73 7.24 3.99
N ALA A 60 1.01 8.10 3.27
CA ALA A 60 -0.45 8.06 3.26
C ALA A 60 -0.89 6.95 2.31
N TYR A 61 -1.78 6.07 2.78
CA TYR A 61 -2.42 5.05 1.94
C TYR A 61 -3.82 4.78 2.48
N GLU A 62 -4.83 4.88 1.61
CA GLU A 62 -6.24 4.88 2.01
C GLU A 62 -6.50 5.95 3.10
N VAL A 63 -7.09 5.55 4.23
CA VAL A 63 -7.37 6.41 5.40
C VAL A 63 -6.31 6.31 6.50
N SER A 64 -5.16 5.71 6.20
CA SER A 64 -4.12 5.39 7.18
C SER A 64 -2.74 5.95 6.82
N THR A 65 -1.89 6.09 7.84
CA THR A 65 -0.46 6.38 7.66
C THR A 65 0.37 5.15 7.97
N ILE A 66 1.23 4.75 7.04
CA ILE A 66 2.14 3.62 7.16
C ILE A 66 3.55 4.15 7.40
N ASP A 67 4.16 3.72 8.49
CA ASP A 67 5.53 4.09 8.83
C ASP A 67 6.50 3.03 8.32
N VAL A 68 7.61 3.47 7.73
CA VAL A 68 8.66 2.63 7.18
C VAL A 68 10.00 3.03 7.77
N TYR A 69 10.76 2.04 8.23
CA TYR A 69 12.09 2.20 8.81
C TYR A 69 13.06 1.33 8.03
N TYR A 70 13.84 1.95 7.14
CA TYR A 70 14.89 1.30 6.37
C TYR A 70 16.18 1.23 7.19
N THR A 71 16.87 0.10 7.15
CA THR A 71 18.22 -0.07 7.71
C THR A 71 19.14 -0.74 6.68
N ALA A 72 20.38 -0.27 6.60
CA ALA A 72 21.45 -0.90 5.81
C ALA A 72 22.11 -2.09 6.53
N VAL A 73 21.61 -2.45 7.72
CA VAL A 73 22.09 -3.58 8.51
C VAL A 73 20.89 -4.48 8.80
N PRO A 74 20.73 -5.59 8.05
CA PRO A 74 19.69 -6.57 8.35
C PRO A 74 19.99 -7.25 9.69
N ILE A 75 18.95 -7.75 10.34
CA ILE A 75 19.06 -8.54 11.56
C ILE A 75 18.78 -10.01 11.28
N VAL A 76 19.23 -10.87 12.19
CA VAL A 76 18.79 -12.26 12.27
C VAL A 76 17.41 -12.26 12.95
N PRO A 77 16.32 -12.55 12.21
CA PRO A 77 15.00 -12.60 12.82
C PRO A 77 14.89 -13.83 13.73
N PRO A 78 14.28 -13.70 14.93
CA PRO A 78 13.94 -14.85 15.77
C PRO A 78 12.98 -15.81 15.06
N ASP A 79 13.13 -17.11 15.29
CA ASP A 79 12.24 -18.16 14.75
C ASP A 79 10.77 -18.05 15.22
N THR A 80 10.52 -17.22 16.24
CA THR A 80 9.17 -16.94 16.74
C THR A 80 8.37 -15.99 15.85
N TRP A 81 9.01 -15.32 14.89
CA TRP A 81 8.35 -14.41 13.97
C TRP A 81 7.59 -15.18 12.90
N LYS A 82 6.32 -14.83 12.70
CA LYS A 82 5.44 -15.58 11.80
C LYS A 82 5.59 -15.07 10.37
N PRO A 83 5.69 -15.95 9.37
CA PRO A 83 5.73 -15.52 7.99
C PRO A 83 4.36 -15.02 7.52
N LEU A 84 4.36 -13.89 6.83
CA LEU A 84 3.26 -13.35 6.05
C LEU A 84 3.68 -13.30 4.58
N VAL A 85 2.96 -14.00 3.72
CA VAL A 85 3.26 -14.04 2.28
C VAL A 85 2.40 -13.00 1.57
N CYS A 86 3.05 -12.06 0.89
CA CYS A 86 2.41 -11.05 0.05
C CYS A 86 2.98 -11.14 -1.37
N GLY A 87 2.23 -11.77 -2.27
CA GLY A 87 2.70 -12.06 -3.62
C GLY A 87 3.94 -12.95 -3.61
N ARG A 88 5.07 -12.44 -4.13
CA ARG A 88 6.36 -13.15 -4.15
C ARG A 88 7.25 -12.87 -2.93
N TYR A 89 6.81 -11.97 -2.05
CA TYR A 89 7.61 -11.52 -0.91
C TYR A 89 7.14 -12.21 0.36
N VAL A 90 8.10 -12.62 1.19
CA VAL A 90 7.83 -13.15 2.52
C VAL A 90 8.26 -12.10 3.53
N PHE A 91 7.30 -11.63 4.31
CA PHE A 91 7.49 -10.75 5.45
C PHE A 91 7.44 -11.57 6.73
N LEU A 92 8.05 -11.04 7.78
CA LEU A 92 7.98 -11.62 9.11
C LEU A 92 7.20 -10.67 10.02
N GLU A 93 6.13 -11.16 10.63
CA GLU A 93 5.39 -10.44 11.67
C GLU A 93 6.27 -10.28 12.90
N VAL A 94 6.55 -9.03 13.26
CA VAL A 94 7.36 -8.66 14.42
C VAL A 94 6.44 -8.55 15.64
N PRO A 95 6.54 -9.46 16.63
CA PRO A 95 5.80 -9.35 17.87
C PRO A 95 6.31 -8.12 18.63
N GLY A 96 5.46 -7.16 18.94
CA GLY A 96 5.97 -5.89 19.44
C GLY A 96 4.92 -4.92 19.96
N ARG A 97 5.42 -3.73 20.30
CA ARG A 97 4.71 -2.68 21.03
C ARG A 97 4.09 -1.60 20.14
N ALA A 98 4.49 -1.54 18.88
CA ALA A 98 4.10 -0.49 17.94
C ALA A 98 3.29 -1.09 16.78
N GLY A 99 1.96 -0.94 16.85
CA GLY A 99 1.04 -1.35 15.79
C GLY A 99 1.22 -2.78 15.32
N LYS A 100 0.82 -3.05 14.07
CA LYS A 100 1.16 -4.29 13.36
C LYS A 100 2.44 -4.06 12.56
N SER A 101 3.53 -4.63 13.05
CA SER A 101 4.86 -4.46 12.48
C SER A 101 5.25 -5.66 11.63
N LEU A 102 5.79 -5.40 10.43
CA LEU A 102 6.34 -6.38 9.52
C LEU A 102 7.80 -6.09 9.25
N TYR A 103 8.60 -7.14 9.08
CA TYR A 103 10.00 -7.08 8.71
C TYR A 103 10.22 -7.75 7.35
N TYR A 104 11.06 -7.13 6.52
CA TYR A 104 11.57 -7.72 5.29
C TYR A 104 13.06 -7.48 5.20
N ALA A 105 13.82 -8.55 4.93
CA ALA A 105 15.23 -8.48 4.58
C ALA A 105 15.40 -8.72 3.08
N SER A 106 16.19 -7.87 2.44
CA SER A 106 16.60 -8.04 1.04
C SER A 106 17.90 -8.82 0.97
N ASP A 107 18.09 -9.55 -0.13
CA ASP A 107 19.35 -10.22 -0.47
C ASP A 107 20.50 -9.22 -0.75
N ASN A 108 20.21 -7.92 -0.84
CA ASN A 108 21.20 -6.85 -1.06
C ASN A 108 21.59 -6.12 0.24
N ASP A 109 21.64 -6.84 1.36
CA ASP A 109 22.11 -6.35 2.67
C ASP A 109 21.37 -5.11 3.21
N TRP A 110 20.07 -5.02 2.95
CA TRP A 110 19.21 -4.02 3.59
C TRP A 110 17.92 -4.64 4.09
N ALA A 111 17.29 -3.98 5.05
CA ALA A 111 16.01 -4.42 5.58
C ALA A 111 15.08 -3.23 5.82
N VAL A 112 13.79 -3.54 5.91
CA VAL A 112 12.75 -2.58 6.27
C VAL A 112 11.86 -3.14 7.37
N PHE A 113 11.48 -2.27 8.29
CA PHE A 113 10.38 -2.48 9.22
C PHE A 113 9.23 -1.58 8.80
N ILE A 114 8.04 -2.16 8.67
CA ILE A 114 6.85 -1.47 8.17
C ILE A 114 5.76 -1.60 9.23
N ILE A 115 5.28 -0.48 9.74
CA ILE A 115 4.34 -0.42 10.85
C ILE A 115 3.00 0.10 10.34
N PHE A 116 1.98 -0.74 10.46
CA PHE A 116 0.59 -0.41 10.15
C PHE A 116 -0.16 -0.02 11.44
N PRO A 117 -1.01 1.02 11.40
CA PRO A 117 -1.76 1.49 12.56
C PRO A 117 -2.95 0.57 12.91
N GLY A 118 -3.43 -0.25 11.96
CA GLY A 118 -4.59 -1.13 12.10
C GLY A 118 -4.26 -2.59 11.78
N ASP A 119 -5.26 -3.33 11.31
CA ASP A 119 -5.06 -4.68 10.80
C ASP A 119 -4.25 -4.71 9.49
N LEU A 120 -3.89 -5.91 9.06
CA LEU A 120 -3.04 -6.14 7.88
C LEU A 120 -3.85 -6.47 6.62
N SER A 121 -5.18 -6.27 6.60
CA SER A 121 -6.03 -6.66 5.48
C SER A 121 -5.65 -5.96 4.16
N THR A 122 -5.17 -4.72 4.24
CA THR A 122 -4.72 -3.92 3.09
C THR A 122 -3.20 -3.86 2.95
N ALA A 123 -2.46 -4.63 3.76
CA ALA A 123 -1.00 -4.56 3.78
C ALA A 123 -0.37 -5.11 2.49
N CYS A 124 -0.80 -6.28 2.03
CA CYS A 124 -0.13 -6.96 0.92
C CYS A 124 -0.08 -6.15 -0.40
N PRO A 125 -1.16 -5.48 -0.85
CA PRO A 125 -1.09 -4.63 -2.03
C PRO A 125 -0.02 -3.52 -1.90
N PHE A 126 0.03 -2.81 -0.77
CA PHE A 126 1.05 -1.80 -0.51
C PHE A 126 2.46 -2.40 -0.51
N LEU A 127 2.66 -3.50 0.22
CA LEU A 127 3.95 -4.15 0.43
C LEU A 127 4.57 -4.65 -0.88
N ASP A 128 3.78 -5.27 -1.75
CA ASP A 128 4.28 -5.78 -3.04
C ASP A 128 4.82 -4.64 -3.91
N VAL A 129 4.06 -3.56 -4.05
CA VAL A 129 4.48 -2.40 -4.85
C VAL A 129 5.65 -1.68 -4.21
N PHE A 130 5.61 -1.47 -2.89
CA PHE A 130 6.64 -0.80 -2.12
C PHE A 130 8.00 -1.50 -2.25
N ILE A 131 8.07 -2.80 -1.92
CA ILE A 131 9.33 -3.55 -1.99
C ILE A 131 9.84 -3.60 -3.42
N ARG A 132 8.97 -3.88 -4.41
CA ARG A 132 9.38 -3.89 -5.82
C ARG A 132 10.03 -2.57 -6.25
N ARG A 133 9.43 -1.43 -5.89
CA ARG A 133 9.95 -0.10 -6.25
C ARG A 133 11.23 0.24 -5.47
N LEU A 134 11.26 -0.05 -4.17
CA LEU A 134 12.44 0.19 -3.34
C LEU A 134 13.65 -0.64 -3.81
N THR A 135 13.46 -1.94 -4.11
CA THR A 135 14.51 -2.79 -4.68
C THR A 135 15.03 -2.24 -6.00
N TYR A 136 14.14 -1.77 -6.88
CA TYR A 136 14.55 -1.15 -8.14
C TYR A 136 15.43 0.08 -7.89
N PHE A 137 14.97 1.03 -7.05
CA PHE A 137 15.69 2.27 -6.83
C PHE A 137 17.00 2.07 -6.08
N THR A 138 17.04 1.19 -5.09
CA THR A 138 18.29 0.82 -4.38
C THR A 138 19.28 0.16 -5.33
N GLY A 139 18.83 -0.64 -6.30
CA GLY A 139 19.68 -1.28 -7.30
C GLY A 139 20.29 -0.32 -8.33
N ILE A 140 19.65 0.82 -8.62
CA ILE A 140 20.15 1.82 -9.58
C ILE A 140 20.81 3.04 -8.93
N SER A 141 20.66 3.22 -7.61
CA SER A 141 21.25 4.36 -6.91
C SER A 141 22.77 4.26 -6.91
N ARG A 142 23.43 5.35 -7.31
CA ARG A 142 24.89 5.49 -7.21
C ARG A 142 25.34 5.94 -5.82
N ASP A 143 24.43 6.57 -5.09
CA ASP A 143 24.65 7.06 -3.74
C ASP A 143 24.01 6.07 -2.75
N LYS A 144 24.86 5.43 -1.93
CA LYS A 144 24.43 4.47 -0.92
C LYS A 144 24.02 5.13 0.39
N ASP A 145 24.33 6.41 0.57
CA ASP A 145 24.01 7.16 1.78
C ASP A 145 22.59 7.77 1.71
N ILE A 146 21.98 7.80 0.52
CA ILE A 146 20.61 8.27 0.31
C ILE A 146 19.67 7.08 0.10
N VAL A 147 18.70 6.91 0.99
CA VAL A 147 17.65 5.89 0.84
C VAL A 147 16.61 6.37 -0.18
N PRO A 148 16.45 5.67 -1.32
CA PRO A 148 15.59 6.15 -2.38
C PRO A 148 14.15 5.68 -2.18
N TYR A 149 13.48 6.24 -1.17
CA TYR A 149 12.07 5.95 -0.93
C TYR A 149 11.23 6.33 -2.16
N PRO A 150 10.43 5.41 -2.71
CA PRO A 150 9.50 5.75 -3.79
C PRO A 150 8.53 6.85 -3.33
N ALA A 151 8.45 7.96 -4.06
CA ALA A 151 7.57 9.07 -3.67
C ALA A 151 6.07 8.72 -3.83
N VAL A 152 5.74 7.96 -4.87
CA VAL A 152 4.36 7.58 -5.22
C VAL A 152 4.30 6.11 -5.59
N LEU A 153 3.30 5.40 -5.07
CA LEU A 153 3.02 4.00 -5.37
C LEU A 153 1.60 3.87 -5.89
N GLU A 154 1.47 3.37 -7.12
CA GLU A 154 0.18 2.94 -7.67
C GLU A 154 -0.07 1.51 -7.19
N VAL A 155 -0.91 1.39 -6.17
CA VAL A 155 -1.32 0.10 -5.62
C VAL A 155 -2.52 -0.39 -6.42
N LYS A 156 -2.52 -1.67 -6.80
CA LYS A 156 -3.62 -2.33 -7.52
C LYS A 156 -4.11 -3.51 -6.71
#